data_AF-A0AAE0KQD6-F1
#
_entry.id   AF-A0AAE0KQD6-F1
#
_cell.length_a   1.000
_cell.length_b   1.000
_cell.length_c   1.000
_cell.angle_alpha   90.00
_cell.angle_beta   90.00
_cell.angle_gamma   90.00
#
_symmetry.space_group_name_H-M   'P 1'
#
loop_
_entity.id
_entity.type
_entity.pdbx_description
1 polymer ?
#
loop_
_entity_poly.entity_id
_entity_poly.type
_entity_poly.pdbx_seq_one_letter_code
_entity_poly.pdbx_strand_id
1 'polypeptide(L)'
;FDLAGVRAEFLATFGKTAESKVEDYEPETLATTLWCFATLKYSPGLSLLDAFVNRAISRVEDFDQRQMATTLWSIVVMGYSPAPELLYRIEKNALQLLPSFRAEHLSGLLWAFGELGHRYGASSRCSQGEKRSLCSCGREDAP
;
A
#
# COMPACT_ATOMS: atom_id res chain seq x y z
N PHE A 1 20.41 -12.89 -7.56
CA PHE A 1 19.50 -13.06 -8.72
C PHE A 1 18.21 -12.39 -8.35
N ASP A 2 17.95 -11.25 -8.98
CA ASP A 2 16.84 -10.36 -8.65
C ASP A 2 15.59 -10.79 -9.44
N LEU A 3 14.45 -10.95 -8.77
CA LEU A 3 13.27 -11.70 -9.26
C LEU A 3 12.59 -11.09 -10.51
N ALA A 4 13.07 -9.95 -11.02
CA ALA A 4 12.54 -9.29 -12.21
C ALA A 4 13.55 -9.09 -13.35
N GLY A 5 14.85 -9.36 -13.14
CA GLY A 5 15.89 -9.08 -14.15
C GLY A 5 16.10 -7.60 -14.50
N VAL A 6 15.47 -6.68 -13.77
CA VAL A 6 15.59 -5.23 -13.97
C VAL A 6 16.83 -4.71 -13.23
N ARG A 7 17.62 -3.85 -13.86
CA ARG A 7 18.81 -3.26 -13.24
C ARG A 7 18.42 -2.35 -12.07
N ALA A 8 19.06 -2.51 -10.91
CA ALA A 8 18.82 -1.66 -9.74
C ALA A 8 19.02 -0.16 -10.03
N GLU A 9 20.03 0.20 -10.84
CA GLU A 9 20.27 1.57 -11.27
C GLU A 9 19.09 2.18 -12.04
N PHE A 10 18.43 1.37 -12.88
CA PHE A 10 17.24 1.81 -13.61
C PHE A 10 16.10 2.10 -12.64
N LEU A 11 15.83 1.21 -11.67
CA LEU A 11 14.78 1.40 -10.68
C LEU A 11 15.05 2.59 -9.75
N ALA A 12 16.31 2.82 -9.38
CA ALA A 12 16.71 3.98 -8.59
C ALA A 12 16.51 5.29 -9.37
N THR A 13 16.90 5.33 -10.65
CA THR A 13 16.73 6.51 -11.50
C THR A 13 15.26 6.77 -11.81
N PHE A 14 14.49 5.71 -12.06
CA PHE A 14 13.04 5.76 -12.24
C PHE A 14 12.36 6.32 -10.98
N GLY A 15 12.70 5.82 -9.79
CA GLY A 15 12.14 6.30 -8.53
C GLY A 15 12.37 7.80 -8.31
N LYS A 16 13.60 8.29 -8.53
CA LYS A 16 13.91 9.74 -8.45
C LYS A 16 13.12 10.57 -9.46
N THR A 17 12.97 10.06 -10.68
CA THR A 17 12.19 10.75 -11.72
C THR A 17 10.71 10.78 -11.37
N ALA A 18 10.18 9.67 -10.86
CA ALA A 18 8.80 9.56 -10.40
C ALA A 18 8.52 10.52 -9.23
N GLU A 19 9.45 10.66 -8.29
CA GLU A 19 9.35 11.61 -7.18
C GLU A 19 9.18 13.06 -7.68
N SER A 20 10.00 13.46 -8.65
CA SER A 20 9.92 14.82 -9.24
C SER A 20 8.63 15.12 -10.00
N LYS A 21 7.87 14.07 -10.35
CA LYS A 21 6.64 14.15 -11.15
C LYS A 21 5.42 13.71 -10.37
N VAL A 22 5.50 13.54 -9.06
CA VAL A 22 4.42 12.94 -8.26
C VAL A 22 3.09 13.70 -8.41
N GLU A 23 3.15 15.01 -8.65
CA GLU A 23 1.97 15.85 -8.87
C GLU A 23 1.23 15.59 -10.18
N ASP A 24 1.87 14.92 -11.15
CA ASP A 24 1.27 14.53 -12.42
C ASP A 24 0.56 13.16 -12.35
N TYR A 25 0.69 12.45 -11.22
CA TYR A 25 0.10 11.12 -11.07
C TYR A 25 -1.41 11.22 -10.80
N GLU A 26 -2.17 10.59 -11.67
CA GLU A 26 -3.60 10.32 -11.49
C GLU A 26 -3.79 8.97 -10.75
N PRO A 27 -4.97 8.72 -10.13
CA PRO A 27 -5.26 7.52 -9.34
C PRO A 27 -4.82 6.20 -9.98
N GLU A 28 -5.12 6.01 -11.27
CA GLU A 28 -4.75 4.80 -12.01
C GLU A 28 -3.24 4.61 -12.13
N THR A 29 -2.53 5.67 -12.53
CA THR A 29 -1.07 5.66 -12.70
C THR A 29 -0.37 5.45 -11.36
N LEU A 30 -0.91 6.05 -10.30
CA LEU A 30 -0.40 5.90 -8.94
C LEU A 30 -0.55 4.45 -8.44
N ALA A 31 -1.76 3.90 -8.52
CA ALA A 31 -2.04 2.53 -8.09
C ALA A 31 -1.19 1.52 -8.88
N THR A 32 -1.08 1.71 -10.20
CA THR A 32 -0.27 0.85 -11.08
C THR A 32 1.21 0.92 -10.73
N THR A 33 1.72 2.12 -10.43
CA THR A 33 3.15 2.32 -10.10
C THR A 33 3.51 1.67 -8.76
N LEU A 34 2.67 1.83 -7.74
CA LEU A 34 2.83 1.13 -6.47
C LEU A 34 2.77 -0.38 -6.65
N TRP A 35 1.82 -0.88 -7.46
CA TRP A 35 1.71 -2.31 -7.76
C TRP A 35 2.94 -2.86 -8.48
N CYS A 36 3.50 -2.11 -9.44
CA CYS A 36 4.76 -2.45 -10.10
C CYS A 36 5.90 -2.55 -9.09
N PHE A 37 6.07 -1.56 -8.19
CA PHE A 37 7.12 -1.62 -7.17
C PHE A 37 6.95 -2.82 -6.22
N ALA A 38 5.72 -3.09 -5.78
CA ALA A 38 5.39 -4.23 -4.95
C ALA A 38 5.72 -5.57 -5.65
N THR A 39 5.32 -5.72 -6.91
CA THR A 39 5.54 -6.93 -7.72
C THR A 39 7.02 -7.14 -8.03
N LEU A 40 7.75 -6.06 -8.29
CA LEU A 40 9.20 -6.08 -8.47
C LEU A 40 9.96 -6.37 -7.17
N LYS A 41 9.28 -6.39 -6.02
CA LYS A 41 9.87 -6.49 -4.67
C LYS A 41 10.96 -5.44 -4.45
N TYR A 42 10.79 -4.27 -5.06
CA TYR A 42 11.72 -3.16 -4.99
C TYR A 42 11.17 -2.07 -4.09
N SER A 43 11.95 -1.67 -3.08
CA SER A 43 11.61 -0.55 -2.19
C SER A 43 12.25 0.74 -2.71
N PRO A 44 11.49 1.69 -3.27
CA PRO A 44 12.03 2.91 -3.86
C PRO A 44 12.49 3.97 -2.84
N GLY A 45 12.47 3.64 -1.55
CA GLY A 45 12.78 4.53 -0.43
C GLY A 45 11.54 5.17 0.18
N LEU A 46 11.65 5.58 1.44
CA LEU A 46 10.52 6.14 2.20
C LEU A 46 10.05 7.48 1.63
N SER A 47 10.97 8.34 1.16
CA SER A 47 10.64 9.65 0.57
C SER A 47 9.64 9.55 -0.58
N LEU A 48 9.89 8.64 -1.54
CA LEU A 48 8.98 8.44 -2.66
C LEU A 48 7.65 7.81 -2.22
N LEU A 49 7.67 6.89 -1.26
CA LEU A 49 6.45 6.27 -0.75
C LEU A 49 5.58 7.29 -0.02
N ASP A 50 6.18 8.15 0.80
CA ASP A 50 5.49 9.25 1.48
C ASP A 50 4.89 10.21 0.44
N ALA A 51 5.64 10.54 -0.62
CA ALA A 51 5.15 11.39 -1.71
C ALA A 51 3.93 10.76 -2.42
N PHE A 52 3.99 9.47 -2.76
CA PHE A 52 2.85 8.77 -3.36
C PHE A 52 1.66 8.66 -2.41
N VAL A 53 1.88 8.45 -1.12
CA VAL A 53 0.80 8.39 -0.13
C VAL A 53 0.12 9.74 0.02
N ASN A 54 0.89 10.83 0.08
CA ASN A 54 0.34 12.19 0.11
C ASN A 54 -0.44 12.50 -1.17
N ARG A 55 0.04 12.05 -2.33
CA ARG A 55 -0.67 12.18 -3.59
C ARG A 55 -1.94 11.34 -3.64
N ALA A 56 -1.92 10.13 -3.08
CA ALA A 56 -3.11 9.30 -2.96
C ALA A 56 -4.14 9.96 -2.03
N ILE A 57 -3.72 10.54 -0.90
CA ILE A 57 -4.60 11.29 0.02
C ILE A 57 -5.29 12.46 -0.69
N SER A 58 -4.58 13.21 -1.54
CA SER A 58 -5.14 14.38 -2.23
C SER A 58 -6.07 14.04 -3.39
N ARG A 59 -6.06 12.79 -3.86
CA ARG A 59 -6.85 12.32 -5.00
C ARG A 59 -7.80 11.18 -4.67
N VAL A 60 -7.90 10.78 -3.42
CA VAL A 60 -8.63 9.56 -3.01
C VAL A 60 -10.11 9.60 -3.38
N GLU A 61 -10.72 10.78 -3.46
CA GLU A 61 -12.11 10.95 -3.92
C GLU A 61 -12.28 10.59 -5.41
N ASP A 62 -11.22 10.68 -6.21
CA ASP A 62 -11.20 10.29 -7.62
C ASP A 62 -10.91 8.79 -7.81
N PHE A 63 -10.62 8.05 -6.74
CA PHE A 63 -10.28 6.63 -6.84
C PHE A 63 -11.51 5.78 -7.08
N ASP A 64 -11.38 4.83 -8.00
CA ASP A 64 -12.29 3.70 -8.10
C ASP A 64 -11.95 2.58 -7.11
N GLN A 65 -12.85 1.61 -7.01
CA GLN A 65 -12.70 0.42 -6.17
C GLN A 65 -11.43 -0.42 -6.43
N ARG A 66 -10.98 -0.51 -7.69
CA ARG A 66 -9.77 -1.25 -8.06
C ARG A 66 -8.55 -0.49 -7.57
N GLN A 67 -8.50 0.82 -7.80
CA GLN A 67 -7.38 1.69 -7.44
C GLN A 67 -7.20 1.74 -5.92
N MET A 68 -8.29 1.83 -5.15
CA MET A 68 -8.23 1.75 -3.67
C MET A 68 -7.65 0.40 -3.21
N ALA A 69 -8.18 -0.71 -3.70
CA ALA A 69 -7.72 -2.05 -3.33
C ALA A 69 -6.25 -2.28 -3.72
N THR A 70 -5.87 -1.88 -4.95
CA THR A 70 -4.52 -2.05 -5.49
C THR A 70 -3.49 -1.22 -4.71
N THR A 71 -3.85 0.02 -4.38
CA THR A 71 -2.98 0.93 -3.63
C THR A 71 -2.69 0.37 -2.24
N LEU A 72 -3.72 -0.04 -1.49
CA LEU A 72 -3.53 -0.61 -0.15
C LEU A 72 -2.81 -1.96 -0.18
N TRP A 73 -3.15 -2.83 -1.13
CA TRP A 73 -2.45 -4.10 -1.31
C TRP A 73 -0.95 -3.87 -1.56
N SER A 74 -0.60 -2.92 -2.44
CA SER A 74 0.78 -2.61 -2.77
C SER A 74 1.55 -2.10 -1.55
N ILE A 75 0.94 -1.16 -0.80
CA ILE A 75 1.50 -0.64 0.46
C ILE A 75 1.79 -1.78 1.46
N VAL A 76 0.83 -2.70 1.61
CA VAL A 76 0.96 -3.86 2.49
C VAL A 76 2.14 -4.76 2.07
N VAL A 77 2.19 -5.13 0.79
CA VAL A 77 3.23 -6.02 0.23
C VAL A 77 4.62 -5.39 0.33
N MET A 78 4.72 -4.07 0.15
CA MET A 78 5.98 -3.33 0.29
C MET A 78 6.42 -3.17 1.76
N GLY A 79 5.62 -3.62 2.73
CA GLY A 79 5.96 -3.49 4.15
C GLY A 79 5.83 -2.04 4.67
N TYR A 80 5.21 -1.14 3.90
CA TYR A 80 5.11 0.27 4.24
C TYR A 80 3.90 0.52 5.16
N SER A 81 4.04 1.44 6.11
CA SER A 81 2.97 1.84 7.03
C SER A 81 2.55 3.27 6.70
N PRO A 82 1.39 3.48 6.05
CA PRO A 82 0.98 4.80 5.60
C PRO A 82 0.54 5.69 6.76
N ALA A 83 0.29 6.96 6.47
CA ALA A 83 -0.40 7.82 7.42
C ALA A 83 -1.84 7.29 7.66
N PRO A 84 -2.36 7.30 8.91
CA PRO A 84 -3.73 6.89 9.20
C PRO A 84 -4.79 7.66 8.39
N GLU A 85 -4.47 8.89 7.97
CA GLU A 85 -5.32 9.72 7.11
C GLU A 85 -5.67 9.03 5.79
N LEU A 86 -4.72 8.33 5.14
CA LEU A 86 -4.99 7.60 3.91
C LEU A 86 -6.07 6.54 4.13
N LEU A 87 -5.98 5.81 5.25
CA LEU A 87 -6.92 4.74 5.59
C LEU A 87 -8.31 5.28 5.86
N TYR A 88 -8.40 6.36 6.64
CA TYR A 88 -9.65 7.03 6.93
C TYR A 88 -10.35 7.51 5.65
N ARG A 89 -9.60 8.12 4.72
CA ARG A 89 -10.20 8.60 3.48
C ARG A 89 -10.60 7.48 2.52
N ILE A 90 -9.78 6.44 2.40
CA ILE A 90 -10.14 5.26 1.60
C ILE A 90 -11.37 4.58 2.18
N GLU A 91 -11.45 4.41 3.51
CA GLU A 91 -12.64 3.88 4.17
C GLU A 91 -13.88 4.72 3.84
N LYS A 92 -13.79 6.04 4.02
CA LYS A 92 -14.89 6.96 3.71
C LYS A 92 -15.34 6.88 2.26
N ASN A 93 -14.40 6.84 1.30
CA ASN A 93 -14.75 6.74 -0.12
C ASN A 93 -15.32 5.36 -0.46
N ALA A 94 -14.70 4.28 0.05
CA ALA A 94 -15.16 2.92 -0.14
C ALA A 94 -16.60 2.74 0.36
N LEU A 95 -16.98 3.31 1.52
CA LEU A 95 -18.35 3.25 2.04
C LEU A 95 -19.40 3.78 1.05
N GLN A 96 -19.08 4.81 0.26
CA GLN A 96 -19.99 5.34 -0.75
C GLN A 96 -20.12 4.41 -1.96
N LEU A 97 -19.06 3.66 -2.26
CA LEU A 97 -18.95 2.80 -3.43
C LEU A 97 -19.28 1.33 -3.13
N LEU A 98 -19.38 0.92 -1.86
CA LEU A 98 -19.59 -0.48 -1.45
C LEU A 98 -20.65 -1.26 -2.27
N PRO A 99 -21.83 -0.70 -2.62
CA PRO A 99 -22.82 -1.43 -3.41
C PRO A 99 -22.37 -1.79 -4.83
N SER A 100 -21.41 -1.07 -5.41
CA SER A 100 -20.89 -1.30 -6.76
C SER A 100 -19.58 -2.09 -6.80
N PHE A 101 -19.03 -2.47 -5.63
CA PHE A 101 -17.81 -3.26 -5.54
C PHE A 101 -17.94 -4.62 -6.21
N ARG A 102 -16.98 -4.92 -7.09
CA ARG A 102 -16.73 -6.31 -7.50
C ARG A 102 -16.15 -7.08 -6.32
N ALA A 103 -16.49 -8.36 -6.22
CA ALA A 103 -16.06 -9.24 -5.13
C ALA A 103 -14.54 -9.26 -4.92
N GLU A 104 -13.76 -9.29 -6.01
CA GLU A 104 -12.29 -9.26 -5.97
C GLU A 104 -11.75 -8.02 -5.25
N HIS A 105 -12.24 -6.82 -5.59
CA HIS A 105 -11.77 -5.56 -5.01
C HIS A 105 -12.23 -5.42 -3.58
N LEU A 106 -13.43 -5.93 -3.26
CA LEU A 106 -13.95 -5.93 -1.90
C LEU A 106 -13.10 -6.80 -0.98
N SER A 107 -12.80 -8.01 -1.42
CA SER A 107 -11.93 -8.93 -0.68
C SER A 107 -10.50 -8.39 -0.53
N GLY A 108 -9.93 -7.81 -1.60
CA GLY A 108 -8.58 -7.25 -1.58
C GLY A 108 -8.47 -6.04 -0.65
N LEU A 109 -9.47 -5.17 -0.68
CA LEU A 109 -9.54 -4.01 0.21
C LEU A 109 -9.63 -4.45 1.68
N LEU A 110 -10.54 -5.39 1.99
CA LEU A 110 -10.72 -5.88 3.36
C LEU A 110 -9.46 -6.60 3.89
N TRP A 111 -8.82 -7.43 3.06
CA TRP A 111 -7.56 -8.07 3.40
C TRP A 111 -6.48 -7.04 3.75
N ALA A 112 -6.33 -6.00 2.92
CA ALA A 112 -5.33 -4.97 3.14
C ALA A 112 -5.56 -4.18 4.44
N PHE A 113 -6.83 -3.85 4.76
CA PHE A 113 -7.18 -3.25 6.05
C PHE A 113 -6.85 -4.15 7.24
N GLY A 114 -7.10 -5.45 7.14
CA GLY A 114 -6.74 -6.41 8.19
C GLY A 114 -5.23 -6.45 8.46
N GLU A 115 -4.43 -6.53 7.41
CA GLU A 115 -2.97 -6.59 7.50
C GLU A 115 -2.36 -5.28 8.03
N LEU A 116 -2.88 -4.12 7.62
CA LEU A 116 -2.49 -2.83 8.18
C LEU A 116 -2.91 -2.69 9.65
N GLY A 117 -4.12 -3.12 10.00
CA GLY A 117 -4.61 -3.11 11.39
C GLY A 117 -3.73 -3.94 12.33
N HIS A 118 -3.24 -5.10 11.89
CA HIS A 118 -2.28 -5.90 12.66
C HIS A 118 -0.96 -5.14 12.90
N ARG A 119 -0.50 -4.33 11.95
CA ARG A 119 0.74 -3.53 12.07
C ARG A 119 0.58 -2.36 13.05
N TYR A 120 -0.50 -1.58 12.95
CA TYR A 120 -0.76 -0.51 13.93
C TYR A 120 -1.01 -1.06 15.33
N GLY A 121 -1.73 -2.18 15.45
CA GLY A 121 -1.98 -2.85 16.72
C GLY A 121 -0.75 -3.52 17.33
N ALA A 122 0.23 -3.94 16.53
CA ALA A 122 1.53 -4.40 17.02
C ALA A 122 2.38 -3.24 17.55
N SER A 123 2.35 -2.08 16.87
CA SER A 123 3.06 -0.87 17.28
C SER A 123 2.53 -0.30 18.60
N SER A 124 1.20 -0.28 18.79
CA SER A 124 0.56 0.19 20.04
C SER A 124 0.78 -0.75 21.24
N ARG A 125 0.99 -2.05 21.01
CA ARG A 125 1.37 -3.02 22.06
C ARG A 125 2.84 -2.98 22.44
N CYS A 126 3.72 -2.41 21.61
CA CYS A 126 5.12 -2.16 22.00
C CYS A 126 5.26 -0.93 22.91
N SER A 127 4.37 0.06 22.80
CA SER A 127 4.35 1.22 23.71
C SER A 127 3.61 0.95 25.02
N GLN A 128 2.77 -0.09 25.08
CA GLN A 128 2.16 -0.61 26.30
C GLN A 128 2.73 -2.00 26.60
N GLY A 129 3.84 -2.05 27.34
CA GLY A 129 4.48 -3.31 27.71
C GLY A 129 3.54 -4.24 28.49
N GLU A 130 2.89 -5.18 27.81
CA GLU A 130 2.12 -6.23 28.45
C GLU A 130 2.34 -7.60 27.77
N LYS A 131 3.29 -8.33 28.39
CA LYS A 131 3.45 -9.79 28.51
C LYS A 131 3.33 -10.65 27.25
N ARG A 132 4.51 -11.04 26.75
CA ARG A 132 4.78 -12.24 25.93
C ARG A 132 4.13 -13.50 26.53
N SER A 133 3.35 -14.21 25.71
CA SER A 133 3.48 -15.66 25.55
C SER A 133 2.75 -16.12 24.29
N LEU A 134 3.49 -16.79 23.41
CA LEU A 134 3.02 -17.65 22.31
C LEU A 134 2.36 -16.94 21.12
N CYS A 135 3.09 -16.80 20.01
CA CYS A 135 2.70 -17.47 18.76
C CYS A 135 3.80 -17.33 17.70
N SER A 136 4.47 -18.45 17.49
CA SER A 136 5.28 -18.79 16.32
C SER A 136 4.36 -19.31 15.21
N CYS A 137 4.25 -18.59 14.10
CA CYS A 137 3.94 -19.10 12.75
C CYS A 137 3.88 -17.87 11.85
N GLY A 138 4.60 -17.78 10.74
CA GLY A 138 4.68 -18.79 9.70
C GLY A 138 4.10 -18.09 8.48
N ARG A 139 4.97 -17.44 7.71
CA ARG A 139 4.61 -16.73 6.49
C ARG A 139 4.35 -17.82 5.44
N GLU A 140 3.09 -18.20 5.27
CA GLU A 140 2.67 -19.11 4.20
C GLU A 140 2.21 -18.26 3.02
N ASP A 141 2.98 -18.37 1.94
CA ASP A 141 2.67 -17.83 0.62
C ASP A 141 1.30 -18.35 0.16
N ALA A 142 0.41 -17.44 -0.24
CA ALA A 142 -0.83 -17.76 -0.93
C ALA A 142 -0.62 -17.57 -2.45
N PRO A 143 -1.26 -18.39 -3.30
CA PRO A 143 -0.84 -18.71 -4.67
C PRO A 143 -0.88 -17.55 -5.67
#